data_AF-A0A2D5T2Q5-F1
#
_entry.id   AF-A0A2D5T2Q5-F1
#
_cell.length_a   1.000
_cell.length_b   1.000
_cell.length_c   1.000
_cell.angle_alpha   90.00
_cell.angle_beta   90.00
_cell.angle_gamma   90.00
#
_symmetry.space_group_name_H-M   'P 1'
#
loop_
_entity.id
_entity.type
_entity.pdbx_description
1 polymer ?
#
loop_
_entity_poly.entity_id
_entity_poly.type
_entity_poly.pdbx_seq_one_letter_code
_entity_poly.pdbx_strand_id
1 'polypeptide(L)'
;MKSIIFFILSTISLSVFANPLKGTWKYVSGEYATPNGNVKAEAPAVTSTKIISDTHFSYITLHSNKFAYAGGGTYVIEGELWYHTLYENGKFVESEIWKKVPSKL
;
A
#
# COMPACT_ATOMS: atom_id res chain seq x y z
N MET A 1 36.54 29.41 -39.97
CA MET A 1 35.81 29.88 -38.76
C MET A 1 35.17 28.65 -38.12
N LYS A 2 35.55 28.33 -36.88
CA LYS A 2 35.16 27.09 -36.18
C LYS A 2 33.76 27.27 -35.57
N SER A 3 32.75 26.62 -36.13
CA SER A 3 31.43 26.51 -35.49
C SER A 3 31.54 25.65 -34.24
N ILE A 4 31.39 26.28 -33.08
CA ILE A 4 31.19 25.59 -31.81
C ILE A 4 29.69 25.31 -31.70
N ILE A 5 29.30 24.07 -31.97
CA ILE A 5 27.97 23.55 -31.62
C ILE A 5 28.01 23.24 -30.12
N PHE A 6 27.38 24.08 -29.31
CA PHE A 6 27.12 23.81 -27.91
C PHE A 6 25.96 22.81 -27.83
N PHE A 7 26.27 21.53 -27.65
CA PHE A 7 25.28 20.48 -27.40
C PHE A 7 24.88 20.57 -25.92
N ILE A 8 23.85 21.37 -25.60
CA ILE A 8 23.22 21.37 -24.27
C ILE A 8 22.41 20.08 -24.16
N LEU A 9 23.05 19.02 -23.67
CA LEU A 9 22.41 17.78 -23.30
C LEU A 9 21.63 18.02 -22.00
N SER A 10 20.40 18.52 -22.14
CA SER A 10 19.45 18.63 -21.04
C SER A 10 19.18 17.22 -20.51
N THR A 11 19.73 16.90 -19.34
CA THR A 11 19.43 15.68 -18.61
C THR A 11 17.96 15.74 -18.19
N ILE A 12 17.08 15.16 -19.01
CA ILE A 12 15.72 14.83 -18.59
C ILE A 12 15.88 13.79 -17.49
N SER A 13 15.87 14.26 -16.24
CA SER A 13 15.74 13.40 -15.08
C SER A 13 14.39 12.73 -15.19
N LEU A 14 14.39 11.45 -15.61
CA LEU A 14 13.24 10.57 -15.43
C LEU A 14 12.99 10.52 -13.92
N SER A 15 12.02 11.30 -13.47
CA SER A 15 11.44 11.15 -12.15
C SER A 15 10.81 9.76 -12.12
N VAL A 16 11.60 8.75 -11.76
CA VAL A 16 11.05 7.48 -11.31
C VAL A 16 10.28 7.84 -10.06
N PHE A 17 8.97 8.02 -10.20
CA PHE A 17 8.09 8.19 -9.05
C PHE A 17 8.26 6.94 -8.21
N ALA A 18 9.04 7.05 -7.13
CA ALA A 18 9.13 5.99 -6.15
C ALA A 18 7.71 5.73 -5.67
N ASN A 19 7.22 4.50 -5.84
CA ASN A 19 5.90 4.14 -5.37
C ASN A 19 5.82 4.50 -3.86
N PRO A 20 4.98 5.48 -3.47
CA PRO A 20 4.96 6.03 -2.12
C PRO A 20 4.42 5.02 -1.10
N LEU A 21 3.86 3.90 -1.56
CA LEU A 21 3.35 2.82 -0.70
C LEU A 21 4.45 1.86 -0.26
N LYS A 22 5.61 1.80 -0.94
CA LYS A 22 6.67 0.84 -0.61
C LYS A 22 7.23 1.10 0.78
N GLY A 23 7.41 0.03 1.53
CA GLY A 23 7.95 0.08 2.88
C GLY A 23 7.20 -0.81 3.86
N THR A 24 7.47 -0.56 5.15
CA THR A 24 6.83 -1.25 6.27
C THR A 24 5.91 -0.28 7.01
N TRP A 25 4.66 -0.68 7.18
CA TRP A 25 3.61 0.10 7.81
C TRP A 25 3.15 -0.59 9.09
N LYS A 26 2.88 0.21 10.12
CA LYS A 26 2.25 -0.25 11.36
C LYS A 26 0.83 0.27 11.44
N TYR A 27 -0.10 -0.60 11.83
CA TYR A 27 -1.45 -0.19 12.16
C TYR A 27 -1.45 0.73 13.39
N VAL A 28 -2.25 1.78 13.30
CA VAL A 28 -2.44 2.76 14.39
C VAL A 28 -3.84 2.57 14.97
N SER A 29 -4.88 2.73 14.16
CA SER A 29 -6.27 2.53 14.54
C SER A 29 -7.19 2.33 13.33
N GLY A 30 -8.42 1.92 13.60
CA GLY A 30 -9.48 1.73 12.63
C GLY A 30 -10.84 1.66 13.31
N GLU A 31 -11.89 1.95 12.55
CA GLU A 31 -13.28 1.90 13.01
C GLU A 31 -14.06 0.98 12.08
N TYR A 32 -14.79 0.03 12.65
CA TYR A 32 -15.47 -1.04 11.92
C TYR A 32 -16.95 -1.04 12.27
N ALA A 33 -17.79 -1.07 11.24
CA ALA A 33 -19.23 -1.23 11.44
C ALA A 33 -19.54 -2.66 11.88
N THR A 34 -20.37 -2.80 12.92
CA THR A 34 -20.92 -4.09 13.37
C THR A 34 -22.45 -3.98 13.47
N PRO A 35 -23.18 -5.11 13.57
CA PRO A 35 -24.62 -5.07 13.82
C PRO A 35 -25.02 -4.27 15.07
N ASN A 36 -24.11 -4.14 16.05
CA ASN A 36 -24.35 -3.43 17.32
C ASN A 36 -23.81 -2.00 17.32
N GLY A 37 -23.39 -1.48 16.16
CA GLY A 37 -22.77 -0.17 16.00
C GLY A 37 -21.28 -0.25 15.68
N ASN A 38 -20.65 0.92 15.55
CA ASN A 38 -19.25 1.01 15.20
C ASN A 38 -18.36 0.62 16.39
N VAL A 39 -17.33 -0.18 16.13
CA VAL A 39 -16.29 -0.52 17.10
C VAL A 39 -14.96 0.06 16.65
N LYS A 40 -14.20 0.59 17.60
CA LYS A 40 -12.82 1.04 17.36
C LYS A 40 -11.85 -0.08 17.71
N ALA A 41 -10.83 -0.25 16.87
CA ALA A 41 -9.65 -1.03 17.20
C ALA A 41 -8.41 -0.15 17.04
N GLU A 42 -7.44 -0.34 17.94
CA GLU A 42 -6.22 0.46 17.97
C GLU A 42 -5.08 -0.30 18.65
N ALA A 43 -3.86 0.11 18.38
CA ALA A 43 -2.70 -0.38 19.11
C ALA A 43 -2.75 0.10 20.57
N PRO A 44 -2.31 -0.72 21.55
CA PRO A 44 -1.65 -2.02 21.40
C PRO A 44 -2.60 -3.22 21.41
N ALA A 45 -3.91 -3.04 21.62
CA ALA A 45 -4.86 -4.14 21.69
C ALA A 45 -4.96 -4.91 20.36
N VAL A 46 -4.90 -4.17 19.25
CA VAL A 46 -4.81 -4.69 17.89
C VAL A 46 -3.56 -4.12 17.23
N THR A 47 -2.68 -5.00 16.75
CA THR A 47 -1.46 -4.59 16.03
C THR A 47 -1.41 -5.27 14.68
N SER A 48 -0.95 -4.57 13.65
CA SER A 48 -0.70 -5.17 12.35
C SER A 48 0.56 -4.58 11.73
N THR A 49 1.33 -5.42 11.05
CA THR A 49 2.49 -5.01 10.25
C THR A 49 2.20 -5.35 8.80
N LYS A 50 2.24 -4.35 7.92
CA LYS A 50 2.09 -4.51 6.47
C LYS A 50 3.41 -4.18 5.77
N ILE A 51 3.83 -5.06 4.87
CA ILE A 51 5.03 -4.88 4.04
C ILE A 51 4.57 -4.76 2.59
N ILE A 52 5.07 -3.74 1.89
CA ILE A 52 4.78 -3.50 0.47
C ILE A 52 6.11 -3.46 -0.28
N SER A 53 6.31 -4.45 -1.15
CA SER A 53 7.44 -4.58 -2.08
C SER A 53 7.08 -3.97 -3.44
N ASP A 54 7.89 -4.18 -4.48
CA ASP A 54 7.58 -3.66 -5.82
C ASP A 54 6.35 -4.31 -6.46
N THR A 55 6.07 -5.59 -6.15
CA THR A 55 5.02 -6.37 -6.84
C THR A 55 4.01 -7.01 -5.89
N HIS A 56 4.35 -7.10 -4.60
CA HIS A 56 3.56 -7.82 -3.60
C HIS A 56 3.37 -7.01 -2.33
N PHE A 57 2.29 -7.31 -1.62
CA PHE A 57 2.08 -6.90 -0.25
C PHE A 57 1.77 -8.11 0.64
N SER A 58 2.07 -7.98 1.93
CA SER A 58 1.65 -8.94 2.95
C SER A 58 1.37 -8.20 4.26
N TYR A 59 0.45 -8.71 5.05
CA TYR A 59 0.22 -8.21 6.40
C TYR A 59 -0.10 -9.34 7.38
N ILE A 60 0.24 -9.11 8.65
CA ILE A 60 -0.11 -9.98 9.77
C ILE A 60 -0.72 -9.13 10.87
N THR A 61 -1.87 -9.55 11.38
CA THR A 61 -2.61 -8.89 12.44
C THR A 61 -2.67 -9.77 13.68
N LEU A 62 -2.45 -9.14 14.84
CA LEU A 62 -2.51 -9.76 16.16
C LEU A 62 -3.55 -9.03 17.02
N HIS A 63 -4.33 -9.80 17.78
CA HIS A 63 -5.19 -9.31 18.85
C HIS A 63 -4.61 -9.78 20.18
N SER A 64 -4.30 -8.83 21.07
CA SER A 64 -3.68 -9.15 22.38
C SER A 64 -2.46 -10.07 22.24
N ASN A 65 -1.56 -9.75 21.30
CA ASN A 65 -0.35 -10.51 20.94
C ASN A 65 -0.59 -11.96 20.45
N LYS A 66 -1.83 -12.34 20.14
CA LYS A 66 -2.15 -13.61 19.50
C LYS A 66 -2.46 -13.39 18.03
N PHE A 67 -2.04 -14.33 17.18
CA PHE A 67 -2.40 -14.32 15.77
C PHE A 67 -3.91 -14.20 15.61
N ALA A 68 -4.35 -13.24 14.81
CA ALA A 68 -5.75 -13.07 14.45
C ALA A 68 -5.96 -13.51 12.99
N TYR A 69 -5.27 -12.87 12.06
CA TYR A 69 -5.34 -13.17 10.63
C TYR A 69 -4.13 -12.58 9.90
N ALA A 70 -3.87 -13.07 8.69
CA ALA A 70 -2.85 -12.56 7.79
C ALA A 70 -3.34 -12.69 6.35
N GLY A 71 -2.83 -11.83 5.48
CA GLY A 71 -3.17 -11.84 4.07
C GLY A 71 -2.04 -11.26 3.23
N GLY A 72 -2.08 -11.53 1.94
CA GLY A 72 -1.11 -11.00 1.00
C GLY A 72 -1.45 -11.34 -0.44
N GLY A 73 -0.78 -10.64 -1.34
CA GLY A 73 -1.10 -10.74 -2.76
C GLY A 73 -0.23 -9.86 -3.62
N THR A 74 -0.57 -9.80 -4.90
CA THR A 74 0.07 -8.92 -5.87
C THR A 74 -0.69 -7.62 -6.01
N TYR A 75 0.00 -6.59 -6.47
CA TYR A 75 -0.63 -5.34 -6.82
C TYR A 75 0.03 -4.66 -8.01
N VAL A 76 -0.72 -3.76 -8.66
CA VAL A 76 -0.23 -2.87 -9.73
C VAL A 76 -0.70 -1.46 -9.41
N ILE A 77 0.13 -0.46 -9.73
CA ILE A 77 -0.26 0.94 -9.68
C ILE A 77 -0.25 1.49 -11.10
N GLU A 78 -1.39 2.02 -11.53
CA GLU A 78 -1.54 2.71 -12.81
C GLU A 78 -2.12 4.11 -12.55
N GLY A 79 -1.28 5.13 -12.69
CA GLY A 79 -1.65 6.51 -12.35
C GLY A 79 -2.03 6.66 -10.86
N GLU A 80 -3.29 6.98 -10.59
CA GLU A 80 -3.84 7.15 -9.22
C GLU A 80 -4.56 5.89 -8.70
N LEU A 81 -4.58 4.82 -9.50
CA LEU A 81 -5.30 3.61 -9.20
C LEU A 81 -4.35 2.54 -8.68
N TRP A 82 -4.76 1.89 -7.59
CA TRP A 82 -4.10 0.75 -6.98
C TRP A 82 -4.99 -0.47 -7.17
N TYR A 83 -4.50 -1.44 -7.93
CA TYR A 83 -5.17 -2.71 -8.21
C TYR A 83 -4.54 -3.78 -7.33
N HIS A 84 -5.33 -4.58 -6.62
CA HIS A 84 -4.79 -5.73 -5.90
C HIS A 84 -5.66 -6.97 -6.02
N THR A 85 -5.02 -8.11 -5.84
CA THR A 85 -5.67 -9.41 -5.73
C THR A 85 -5.17 -10.11 -4.49
N LEU A 86 -6.08 -10.57 -3.63
CA LEU A 86 -5.76 -11.30 -2.41
C LEU A 86 -5.96 -12.80 -2.65
N TYR A 87 -5.00 -13.59 -2.17
CA TYR A 87 -5.14 -15.02 -2.04
C TYR A 87 -4.98 -15.41 -0.58
N GLU A 88 -5.87 -16.25 -0.07
CA GLU A 88 -5.75 -16.88 1.24
C GLU A 88 -5.66 -18.39 1.05
N ASN A 89 -4.65 -19.02 1.63
CA ASN A 89 -4.41 -20.47 1.52
C ASN A 89 -4.41 -20.97 0.05
N GLY A 90 -3.86 -20.17 -0.87
CA GLY A 90 -3.79 -20.50 -2.30
C GLY A 90 -5.11 -20.37 -3.06
N LYS A 91 -6.19 -19.88 -2.43
CA LYS A 91 -7.48 -19.62 -3.06
C LYS A 91 -7.68 -18.13 -3.27
N PHE A 92 -8.23 -17.75 -4.42
CA PHE A 92 -8.65 -16.37 -4.69
C PHE A 92 -9.72 -15.96 -3.68
N VAL A 93 -9.56 -14.79 -3.07
CA VAL A 93 -10.50 -14.24 -2.08
C VAL A 93 -11.16 -12.96 -2.60
N GLU A 94 -10.35 -12.02 -3.09
CA GLU A 94 -10.84 -10.71 -3.53
C GLU A 94 -9.95 -10.11 -4.62
N SER A 95 -10.54 -9.20 -5.39
CA SER A 95 -9.84 -8.26 -6.25
C SER A 95 -10.50 -6.89 -6.13
N GLU A 96 -9.69 -5.86 -5.89
CA GLU A 96 -10.20 -4.51 -5.66
C GLU A 96 -9.38 -3.48 -6.44
N ILE A 97 -10.01 -2.33 -6.69
CA ILE A 97 -9.41 -1.17 -7.36
C ILE A 97 -9.66 0.04 -6.47
N TRP A 98 -8.57 0.61 -5.97
CA TRP A 98 -8.61 1.73 -5.03
C TRP A 98 -8.06 2.98 -5.70
N LYS A 99 -8.78 4.09 -5.54
CA LYS A 99 -8.29 5.42 -5.91
C LYS A 99 -7.92 6.20 -4.65
N LYS A 100 -6.73 6.78 -4.60
CA LYS A 100 -6.35 7.64 -3.48
C LYS A 100 -7.25 8.89 -3.46
N VAL A 101 -7.98 9.11 -2.37
CA VAL A 101 -8.71 10.35 -2.13
C VAL A 101 -7.83 11.27 -1.28
N PRO A 102 -7.68 12.57 -1.63
CA PRO A 102 -6.96 13.52 -0.81
C PRO A 102 -7.57 13.58 0.60
N SER A 103 -6.71 13.56 1.62
CA SER A 103 -7.14 13.75 3.00
C SER A 103 -7.70 15.18 3.15
N LYS A 104 -8.90 15.31 3.74
CA LYS A 104 -9.41 16.59 4.25
C LYS A 104 -8.85 16.79 5.66
N LEU A 105 -7.54 16.98 5.78
CA LEU A 105 -6.94 17.51 7.00
C LEU A 105 -6.85 19.02 6.89
#